data_AF-A0A256WJK7-F1
#
_entry.id   AF-A0A256WJK7-F1
#
_cell.length_a   1.000
_cell.length_b   1.000
_cell.length_c   1.000
_cell.angle_alpha   90.00
_cell.angle_beta   90.00
_cell.angle_gamma   90.00
#
_symmetry.space_group_name_H-M   'P 1'
#
loop_
_entity.id
_entity.type
_entity.pdbx_description
1 polymer ?
#
loop_
_entity_poly.entity_id
_entity_poly.type
_entity_poly.pdbx_seq_one_letter_code
_entity_poly.pdbx_strand_id
1 'polypeptide(L)'
;MKRKLLLFVALVLIYSIVFSQGVEPTNGTGTPDDPYQIENFDNLVWLSENTSALNKSYIQTADIDAIESADLNNGEGFLPIGTYIPCFLEYAFSGVYDGKGFAISNLVINRPDSTYQGLFGCI
;
A
#
# COMPACT_ATOMS: atom_id res chain seq x y z
N MET A 1 12.09 7.03 39.56
CA MET A 1 11.52 5.97 38.70
C MET A 1 10.37 6.43 37.82
N LYS A 2 9.38 7.21 38.31
CA LYS A 2 8.19 7.62 37.53
C LYS A 2 8.48 8.44 36.26
N ARG A 3 9.46 9.35 36.26
CA ARG A 3 9.84 10.15 35.07
C ARG A 3 10.56 9.35 33.96
N LYS A 4 11.38 8.36 34.32
CA LYS A 4 12.05 7.47 33.36
C LYS A 4 11.08 6.44 32.78
N LEU A 5 10.10 5.98 33.58
CA LEU A 5 9.01 5.12 33.13
C LEU A 5 8.05 5.85 32.17
N LEU A 6 7.72 7.11 32.44
CA LEU A 6 6.89 7.92 31.52
C LEU A 6 7.57 8.16 30.16
N LEU A 7 8.88 8.42 30.15
CA LEU A 7 9.65 8.62 28.90
C LEU A 7 9.79 7.32 28.11
N PHE A 8 9.93 6.17 28.77
CA PHE A 8 10.01 4.87 28.12
C PHE A 8 8.64 4.43 27.54
N VAL A 9 7.55 4.66 28.27
CA VAL A 9 6.18 4.41 27.79
C VAL A 9 5.83 5.35 26.63
N ALA A 10 6.25 6.62 26.67
CA ALA A 10 6.09 7.54 25.55
C ALA A 10 6.92 7.12 24.32
N LEU A 11 8.14 6.61 24.51
CA LEU A 11 8.98 6.08 23.41
C LEU A 11 8.38 4.82 22.77
N VAL A 12 7.80 3.91 23.55
CA VAL A 12 7.08 2.73 23.03
C VAL A 12 5.80 3.15 22.30
N LEU A 13 5.05 4.11 22.83
CA LEU A 13 3.82 4.62 22.19
C LEU A 13 4.12 5.41 20.90
N ILE A 14 5.22 6.17 20.84
CA ILE A 14 5.65 6.87 19.61
C ILE A 14 6.12 5.86 18.54
N TYR A 15 6.73 4.74 18.95
CA TYR A 15 7.13 3.67 18.03
C TYR A 15 5.91 2.93 17.44
N SER A 16 4.83 2.78 18.22
CA SER A 16 3.58 2.16 17.75
C SER A 16 2.73 3.02 16.80
N ILE A 17 2.98 4.33 16.69
CA ILE A 17 2.09 5.26 15.97
C ILE A 17 2.47 5.44 14.48
N VAL A 18 3.64 4.98 14.02
CA VAL A 18 4.04 5.14 12.61
C VAL A 18 4.76 3.89 12.09
N PHE A 19 4.01 2.82 11.82
CA PHE A 19 4.43 1.84 10.82
C PHE A 19 3.45 1.97 9.65
N SER A 20 3.87 2.63 8.58
CA SER A 20 3.40 2.21 7.25
C SER A 20 3.91 0.78 7.09
N GLN A 21 3.01 -0.14 6.82
CA GLN A 21 3.37 -1.55 6.61
C GLN A 21 4.16 -1.70 5.30
N GLY A 22 3.96 -0.76 4.37
CA GLY A 22 4.64 -0.73 3.09
C GLY A 22 6.05 -0.15 3.15
N VAL A 23 6.88 -0.61 2.21
CA VAL A 23 8.22 -0.07 1.95
C VAL A 23 8.28 0.49 0.54
N GLU A 24 8.75 1.73 0.40
CA GLU A 24 8.92 2.37 -0.92
C GLU A 24 9.85 1.52 -1.81
N PRO A 25 9.52 1.32 -3.10
CA PRO A 25 10.43 0.70 -4.05
C PRO A 25 11.79 1.41 -4.08
N THR A 26 12.88 0.66 -3.92
CA THR A 26 14.24 1.23 -4.00
C THR A 26 14.71 1.48 -5.44
N ASN A 27 14.01 0.89 -6.42
CA ASN A 27 14.32 1.01 -7.84
C ASN A 27 13.21 1.77 -8.57
N GLY A 28 13.64 2.67 -9.46
CA GLY A 28 12.75 3.57 -10.20
C GLY A 28 12.40 4.85 -9.44
N THR A 29 11.86 5.82 -10.17
CA THR A 29 11.43 7.13 -9.64
C THR A 29 9.94 7.42 -9.89
N GLY A 30 9.22 6.43 -10.43
CA GLY A 30 7.80 6.52 -10.73
C GLY A 30 7.47 7.35 -11.98
N THR A 31 8.47 7.65 -12.81
CA THR A 31 8.27 8.32 -14.10
C THR A 31 8.04 7.30 -15.22
N PRO A 32 7.44 7.68 -16.38
CA PRO A 32 7.24 6.73 -17.47
C PRO A 32 8.53 6.08 -17.99
N ASP A 33 9.64 6.82 -18.00
CA ASP A 33 10.95 6.33 -18.47
C ASP A 33 11.73 5.56 -17.39
N ASP A 34 11.35 5.74 -16.12
CA ASP A 34 11.97 5.11 -14.95
C ASP A 34 10.88 4.75 -13.91
N PRO A 35 10.04 3.74 -14.22
CA PRO A 35 8.92 3.35 -13.38
C PRO A 35 9.41 2.70 -12.08
N TYR A 36 8.66 2.89 -11.01
CA TYR A 36 8.90 2.16 -9.76
C TYR A 36 8.77 0.65 -9.99
N GLN A 37 9.68 -0.13 -9.40
CA GLN A 37 9.67 -1.59 -9.52
C GLN A 37 8.99 -2.21 -8.30
N ILE A 38 7.84 -2.84 -8.53
CA ILE A 38 7.11 -3.57 -7.49
C ILE A 38 7.66 -5.00 -7.45
N GLU A 39 8.60 -5.22 -6.54
CA GLU A 39 9.37 -6.47 -6.43
C GLU A 39 8.78 -7.45 -5.40
N ASN A 40 8.02 -6.94 -4.44
CA ASN A 40 7.51 -7.71 -3.30
C ASN A 40 6.21 -7.12 -2.75
N PHE A 41 5.64 -7.82 -1.75
CA PHE A 41 4.40 -7.44 -1.11
C PHE A 41 4.49 -6.08 -0.40
N ASP A 42 5.59 -5.76 0.27
CA ASP A 42 5.76 -4.48 0.98
C ASP A 42 5.73 -3.28 0.03
N ASN A 43 6.29 -3.42 -1.19
CA ASN A 43 6.18 -2.39 -2.23
C ASN A 43 4.73 -2.19 -2.69
N LEU A 44 3.98 -3.28 -2.80
CA LEU A 44 2.57 -3.23 -3.19
C LEU A 44 1.72 -2.56 -2.09
N VAL A 45 2.00 -2.86 -0.82
CA VAL A 45 1.36 -2.20 0.33
C VAL A 45 1.71 -0.71 0.35
N TRP A 46 2.97 -0.33 0.11
CA TRP A 46 3.37 1.08 0.05
C TRP A 46 2.58 1.85 -1.01
N LEU A 47 2.39 1.25 -2.19
CA LEU A 47 1.57 1.85 -3.24
C LEU A 47 0.12 2.06 -2.80
N SER A 48 -0.46 1.10 -2.07
CA SER A 48 -1.84 1.24 -1.56
C SER A 48 -1.99 2.34 -0.51
N GLU A 49 -0.96 2.58 0.30
CA GLU A 49 -0.99 3.54 1.40
C GLU A 49 -0.55 4.96 0.96
N ASN A 50 0.18 5.09 -0.14
CA ASN A 50 0.75 6.36 -0.59
C ASN A 50 -0.09 7.04 -1.68
N THR A 51 -1.06 7.86 -1.24
CA THR A 51 -1.94 8.63 -2.14
C THR A 51 -1.20 9.60 -3.05
N SER A 52 -0.01 10.09 -2.65
CA SER A 52 0.79 11.01 -3.47
C SER A 52 1.48 10.34 -4.67
N ALA A 53 1.48 9.00 -4.71
CA ALA A 53 2.09 8.21 -5.76
C ALA A 53 1.08 7.62 -6.76
N LEU A 54 -0.22 7.89 -6.59
CA LEU A 54 -1.29 7.28 -7.41
C LEU A 54 -1.27 7.68 -8.90
N ASN A 55 -0.49 8.69 -9.27
CA ASN A 55 -0.32 9.17 -10.65
C ASN A 55 1.04 8.77 -11.28
N LYS A 56 1.77 7.84 -10.65
CA LYS A 56 3.11 7.40 -11.09
C LYS A 56 3.05 6.15 -11.96
N SER A 57 4.19 5.79 -12.53
CA SER A 57 4.36 4.58 -13.36
C SER A 57 5.03 3.46 -12.57
N TYR A 58 4.55 2.24 -12.78
CA TYR A 58 4.94 1.03 -12.05
C TYR A 58 5.14 -0.14 -13.01
N ILE A 59 6.16 -0.95 -12.74
CA ILE A 59 6.34 -2.26 -13.35
C ILE A 59 6.47 -3.33 -12.25
N GLN A 60 5.85 -4.49 -12.44
CA GLN A 60 6.09 -5.63 -11.58
C GLN A 60 7.29 -6.43 -12.10
N THR A 61 8.14 -6.91 -11.18
CA THR A 61 9.40 -7.58 -11.54
C THR A 61 9.53 -8.99 -10.96
N ALA A 62 8.57 -9.42 -10.15
CA ALA A 62 8.46 -10.77 -9.60
C ALA A 62 6.99 -11.12 -9.33
N ASP A 63 6.69 -12.43 -9.20
CA ASP A 63 5.40 -12.85 -8.65
C ASP A 63 5.31 -12.43 -7.18
N ILE A 64 4.13 -11.96 -6.77
CA ILE A 64 3.86 -11.50 -5.41
C ILE A 64 2.84 -12.45 -4.77
N ASP A 65 3.25 -13.10 -3.68
CA ASP A 65 2.33 -13.79 -2.79
C ASP A 65 1.86 -12.81 -1.72
N ALA A 66 0.59 -12.40 -1.80
CA ALA A 66 -0.01 -11.40 -0.93
C ALA A 66 -0.77 -12.03 0.25
N ILE A 67 -0.46 -13.28 0.63
CA ILE A 67 -1.15 -13.98 1.73
C ILE A 67 -1.13 -13.19 3.06
N GLU A 68 -0.04 -12.46 3.32
CA GLU A 68 0.11 -11.60 4.51
C GLU A 68 -0.90 -10.46 4.56
N SER A 69 -1.55 -10.13 3.42
CA SER A 69 -2.63 -9.14 3.40
C SER A 69 -3.78 -9.49 4.35
N ALA A 70 -4.01 -10.77 4.65
CA ALA A 70 -5.06 -11.22 5.55
C ALA A 70 -4.94 -10.63 6.97
N ASP A 71 -3.72 -10.34 7.41
CA ASP A 71 -3.45 -9.82 8.76
C ASP A 71 -3.37 -8.28 8.80
N LEU A 72 -3.40 -7.62 7.64
CA LEU A 72 -3.38 -6.16 7.55
C LEU A 72 -4.70 -5.53 8.02
N ASN A 73 -4.60 -4.27 8.44
CA ASN A 73 -5.75 -3.43 8.78
C ASN A 73 -6.73 -4.08 9.77
N ASN A 74 -6.19 -4.68 10.83
CA ASN A 74 -6.97 -5.41 11.86
C ASN A 74 -7.79 -6.58 11.29
N GLY A 75 -7.28 -7.26 10.26
CA GLY A 75 -7.94 -8.40 9.62
C GLY A 75 -8.92 -8.02 8.51
N GLU A 76 -9.00 -6.74 8.14
CA GLU A 76 -9.83 -6.27 7.02
C GLU A 76 -9.17 -6.52 5.65
N GLY A 77 -7.91 -6.94 5.63
CA GLY A 77 -7.20 -7.23 4.38
C GLY A 77 -6.43 -6.02 3.83
N PHE A 78 -6.01 -6.16 2.57
CA PHE A 78 -5.34 -5.12 1.79
C PHE A 78 -6.23 -3.87 1.61
N LEU A 79 -5.61 -2.68 1.57
CA LEU A 79 -6.27 -1.44 1.17
C LEU A 79 -6.26 -1.34 -0.36
N PRO A 80 -7.40 -1.14 -1.04
CA PRO A 80 -7.39 -0.95 -2.49
C PRO A 80 -6.50 0.24 -2.92
N ILE A 81 -5.76 0.08 -4.01
CA ILE A 81 -4.98 1.16 -4.63
C ILE A 81 -5.96 2.15 -5.27
N GLY A 82 -5.95 3.36 -4.73
CA GLY A 82 -6.91 4.40 -5.11
C GLY A 82 -8.32 4.11 -4.60
N THR A 83 -9.10 5.17 -4.39
CA THR A 83 -10.46 5.11 -3.89
C THR A 83 -11.35 6.14 -4.56
N TYR A 84 -12.63 5.82 -4.67
CA TYR A 84 -13.62 6.74 -5.21
C TYR A 84 -14.10 7.69 -4.11
N ILE A 85 -13.79 8.98 -4.27
CA ILE A 85 -14.36 10.05 -3.45
C ILE A 85 -15.05 11.06 -4.38
N PRO A 86 -16.36 11.28 -4.25
CA PRO A 86 -17.06 12.31 -5.01
C PRO A 86 -16.36 13.67 -4.89
N CYS A 87 -16.18 14.35 -6.03
CA CYS A 87 -15.49 15.64 -6.16
C CYS A 87 -13.96 15.63 -5.96
N PHE A 88 -13.35 14.49 -5.64
CA PHE A 88 -11.90 14.38 -5.43
C PHE A 88 -11.31 13.21 -6.23
N LEU A 89 -11.07 13.43 -7.53
CA LEU A 89 -10.53 12.42 -8.43
C LEU A 89 -9.04 12.14 -8.20
N GLU A 90 -8.34 13.01 -7.46
CA GLU A 90 -6.93 12.81 -7.10
C GLU A 90 -6.70 11.59 -6.18
N TYR A 91 -7.76 11.04 -5.58
CA TYR A 91 -7.71 9.81 -4.80
C TYR A 91 -7.92 8.56 -5.66
N ALA A 92 -8.33 8.70 -6.93
CA ALA A 92 -8.36 7.58 -7.87
C ALA A 92 -6.95 7.29 -8.39
N PHE A 93 -6.68 6.03 -8.73
CA PHE A 93 -5.44 5.66 -9.37
C PHE A 93 -5.44 6.16 -10.82
N SER A 94 -4.55 7.10 -11.13
CA SER A 94 -4.40 7.70 -12.47
C SER A 94 -3.05 7.37 -13.12
N GLY A 95 -2.27 6.52 -12.46
CA GLY A 95 -0.95 6.07 -12.91
C GLY A 95 -1.03 4.93 -13.93
N VAL A 96 0.13 4.33 -14.18
CA VAL A 96 0.26 3.15 -15.04
C VAL A 96 0.85 2.02 -14.21
N TYR A 97 0.21 0.85 -14.22
CA TYR A 97 0.74 -0.36 -13.60
C TYR A 97 0.87 -1.46 -14.67
N ASP A 98 2.09 -1.79 -15.06
CA ASP A 98 2.38 -2.90 -15.97
C ASP A 98 2.83 -4.12 -15.17
N GLY A 99 1.98 -5.15 -15.10
CA GLY A 99 2.29 -6.39 -14.39
C GLY A 99 3.39 -7.23 -15.04
N LYS A 100 3.83 -6.91 -16.26
CA LYS A 100 4.91 -7.60 -17.00
C LYS A 100 4.74 -9.13 -17.15
N GLY A 101 3.53 -9.64 -16.93
CA GLY A 101 3.21 -11.08 -16.95
C GLY A 101 3.41 -11.80 -15.62
N PHE A 102 3.82 -11.10 -14.55
CA PHE A 102 3.86 -11.64 -13.19
C PHE A 102 2.49 -11.60 -12.52
N ALA A 103 2.27 -12.50 -11.58
CA ALA A 103 1.02 -12.63 -10.84
C ALA A 103 1.09 -11.95 -9.48
N ILE A 104 -0.06 -11.45 -9.01
CA ILE A 104 -0.32 -11.19 -7.60
C ILE A 104 -1.31 -12.26 -7.15
N SER A 105 -0.93 -13.07 -6.17
CA SER A 105 -1.68 -14.23 -5.71
C SER A 105 -2.05 -14.10 -4.24
N ASN A 106 -3.07 -14.85 -3.81
CA ASN A 106 -3.54 -14.91 -2.42
C ASN A 106 -3.89 -13.56 -1.76
N LEU A 107 -4.23 -12.56 -2.57
CA LEU A 107 -4.67 -11.25 -2.07
C LEU A 107 -6.00 -11.38 -1.32
N VAL A 108 -6.03 -10.92 -0.07
CA VAL A 108 -7.22 -10.89 0.79
C VAL A 108 -7.69 -9.46 0.96
N ILE A 109 -8.96 -9.22 0.63
CA ILE A 109 -9.67 -7.97 0.88
C ILE A 109 -11.01 -8.35 1.52
N ASN A 110 -11.22 -7.99 2.78
CA ASN A 110 -12.39 -8.37 3.56
C ASN A 110 -13.07 -7.13 4.15
N ARG A 111 -13.69 -6.34 3.27
CA ARG A 111 -14.35 -5.07 3.60
C ARG A 111 -15.81 -5.09 3.14
N PRO A 112 -16.67 -5.95 3.73
CA PRO A 112 -18.01 -6.24 3.21
C PRO A 112 -18.95 -5.03 3.22
N ASP A 113 -18.72 -4.07 4.11
CA ASP A 113 -19.53 -2.84 4.23
C ASP A 113 -19.03 -1.69 3.34
N SER A 114 -17.97 -1.92 2.54
CA SER A 114 -17.39 -0.92 1.64
C SER A 114 -17.62 -1.31 0.17
N THR A 115 -17.83 -0.30 -0.68
CA THR A 115 -17.88 -0.49 -2.14
C THR A 115 -16.48 -0.41 -2.74
N TYR A 116 -16.31 -0.78 -4.01
CA TYR A 116 -15.06 -0.62 -4.76
C TYR A 116 -13.88 -1.44 -4.19
N GLN A 117 -14.13 -2.74 -4.00
CA GLN A 117 -13.14 -3.67 -3.46
C GLN A 117 -12.46 -4.43 -4.60
N GLY A 118 -11.14 -4.35 -4.63
CA GLY A 118 -10.26 -4.95 -5.63
C GLY A 118 -8.83 -4.49 -5.40
N LEU A 119 -7.88 -4.97 -6.20
CA LEU A 119 -6.50 -4.46 -6.15
C LEU A 119 -6.49 -2.94 -6.36
N PHE A 120 -7.28 -2.47 -7.31
CA PHE A 120 -7.59 -1.06 -7.50
C PHE A 120 -9.02 -0.79 -7.05
N GLY A 121 -9.23 0.23 -6.22
CA GLY A 121 -10.56 0.64 -5.81
C GLY A 121 -11.21 1.56 -6.85
N CYS A 122 -10.46 2.50 -7.41
CA CYS A 122 -10.91 3.36 -8.49
C CYS A 122 -9.75 3.67 -9.43
N ILE A 123 -10.02 3.63 -10.74
CA ILE A 123 -9.12 4.01 -11.84
C ILE A 123 -9.76 5.11 -12.69
#